data_AF-A0A0P0UWS1-F1
#
_entry.id   AF-A0A0P0UWS1-F1
#
_cell.length_a   1.000
_cell.length_b   1.000
_cell.length_c   1.000
_cell.angle_alpha   90.00
_cell.angle_beta   90.00
_cell.angle_gamma   90.00
#
_symmetry.space_group_name_H-M   'P 1'
#
loop_
_entity.id
_entity.type
_entity.pdbx_description
1 polymer ?
#
loop_
_entity_poly.entity_id
_entity_poly.type
_entity_poly.pdbx_seq_one_letter_code
_entity_poly.pdbx_strand_id
1 'polypeptide(L)'
;MYSQVEDELKQVNANYQKAKSSVKDVEKAYLKLVEANKKEKLALDKSKEALKSSNTELKKAENQYKRTNQRKQDAYQKLKQLRDAEQKLKNSNQATTAQLKRASDAVQKQSAKHKALVEQYKQEGNQVQKLKVQNDNLSKSNDKIESSYAKTNTKLKQTEKEFNDLNNTIKNHSANVAKAETAVNKEKAALNNLERSIDKASSEMKTFNKEQMIAQSHFGKLASQAVVGPKDSA
;
A
#
# COMPACT_ATOMS: atom_id res chain seq x y z
N MET A 1 18.85 -5.68 37.71
CA MET A 1 19.72 -5.65 36.52
C MET A 1 20.01 -7.06 36.02
N TYR A 2 20.57 -7.97 36.84
CA TYR A 2 20.78 -9.38 36.46
C TYR A 2 19.53 -10.10 35.92
N SER A 3 18.38 -9.99 36.60
CA SER A 3 17.13 -10.61 36.14
C SER A 3 16.69 -10.12 34.75
N GLN A 4 16.89 -8.83 34.46
CA GLN A 4 16.54 -8.24 33.17
C GLN A 4 17.40 -8.81 32.03
N VAL A 5 18.71 -8.93 32.23
CA VAL A 5 19.60 -9.51 31.19
C VAL A 5 19.39 -11.02 31.01
N GLU A 6 18.97 -11.73 32.07
CA GLU A 6 18.59 -13.14 31.97
C GLU A 6 17.29 -13.31 31.15
N ASP A 7 16.32 -12.42 31.36
CA ASP A 7 15.08 -12.38 30.59
C ASP A 7 15.35 -12.01 29.12
N GLU A 8 16.30 -11.12 28.84
CA GLU A 8 16.75 -10.81 27.48
C GLU A 8 17.35 -12.03 26.76
N LEU A 9 18.19 -12.84 27.44
CA LEU A 9 18.72 -14.09 26.88
C LEU A 9 17.61 -15.10 26.57
N LYS A 10 16.63 -15.24 27.49
CA LYS A 10 15.45 -16.08 27.26
C LYS A 10 14.64 -15.59 26.05
N GLN A 11 14.47 -14.28 25.90
CA GLN A 11 13.75 -13.67 24.79
C GLN A 11 14.46 -13.89 23.45
N VAL A 12 15.79 -13.82 23.39
CA VAL A 12 16.58 -14.11 22.18
C VAL A 12 16.31 -15.54 21.68
N ASN A 13 16.30 -16.52 22.59
CA ASN A 13 16.01 -17.91 22.27
C ASN A 13 14.55 -18.12 21.86
N ALA A 14 13.60 -17.49 22.57
CA ALA A 14 12.18 -17.57 22.23
C ALA A 14 11.88 -16.98 20.83
N ASN A 15 12.48 -15.83 20.51
CA ASN A 15 12.36 -15.18 19.19
C ASN A 15 12.92 -16.07 18.08
N TYR A 16 14.04 -16.74 18.31
CA TYR A 16 14.61 -17.69 17.34
C TYR A 16 13.70 -18.89 17.09
N GLN A 17 13.16 -19.51 18.15
CA GLN A 17 12.27 -20.68 17.98
C GLN A 17 11.01 -20.29 17.20
N LYS A 18 10.41 -19.14 17.53
CA LYS A 18 9.28 -18.59 16.79
C LYS A 18 9.65 -18.31 15.32
N ALA A 19 10.81 -17.71 15.07
CA ALA A 19 11.26 -17.44 13.72
C ALA A 19 11.45 -18.73 12.90
N LYS A 20 12.09 -19.74 13.51
CA LYS A 20 12.32 -21.05 12.89
C LYS A 20 11.02 -21.77 12.55
N SER A 21 9.99 -21.68 13.40
CA SER A 21 8.68 -22.27 13.12
C SER A 21 7.93 -21.52 12.01
N SER A 22 8.03 -20.19 11.97
CA SER A 22 7.23 -19.36 11.05
C SER A 22 7.84 -19.18 9.66
N VAL A 23 9.17 -19.22 9.52
CA VAL A 23 9.86 -18.82 8.29
C VAL A 23 9.41 -19.61 7.06
N LYS A 24 9.19 -20.92 7.18
CA LYS A 24 8.79 -21.80 6.07
C LYS A 24 7.37 -21.49 5.57
N ASP A 25 6.47 -21.13 6.47
CA ASP A 25 5.09 -20.82 6.10
C ASP A 25 4.99 -19.44 5.46
N VAL A 26 5.75 -18.47 5.98
CA VAL A 26 5.88 -17.13 5.38
C VAL A 26 6.55 -17.21 4.01
N GLU A 27 7.58 -18.04 3.83
CA GLU A 27 8.22 -18.28 2.53
C GLU A 27 7.23 -18.81 1.50
N LYS A 28 6.45 -19.83 1.86
CA LYS A 28 5.40 -20.38 0.97
C LYS A 28 4.36 -19.32 0.63
N ALA A 29 3.96 -18.49 1.60
CA ALA A 29 3.03 -17.40 1.37
C ALA A 29 3.62 -16.34 0.42
N TYR A 30 4.88 -15.97 0.62
CA TYR A 30 5.62 -15.05 -0.26
C TYR A 30 5.66 -15.57 -1.70
N LEU A 31 6.07 -16.82 -1.93
CA LEU A 31 6.15 -17.40 -3.28
C LEU A 31 4.77 -17.41 -3.98
N LYS A 32 3.70 -17.74 -3.25
CA LYS A 32 2.33 -17.68 -3.78
C LYS A 32 1.94 -16.25 -4.16
N LEU A 33 2.30 -15.26 -3.33
CA LEU A 33 2.03 -13.84 -3.59
C LEU A 33 2.84 -13.30 -4.77
N VAL A 34 4.09 -13.74 -4.96
CA VAL A 34 4.92 -13.38 -6.13
C VAL A 34 4.21 -13.79 -7.42
N GLU A 35 3.78 -15.06 -7.50
CA GLU A 35 3.08 -15.57 -8.67
C GLU A 35 1.72 -14.90 -8.90
N ALA A 36 0.96 -14.63 -7.84
CA ALA A 36 -0.29 -13.89 -7.92
C ALA A 36 -0.06 -12.45 -8.43
N ASN A 37 0.91 -11.74 -7.86
CA ASN A 37 1.25 -10.36 -8.24
C ASN A 37 1.70 -10.28 -9.70
N LYS A 38 2.47 -11.26 -10.19
CA LYS A 38 2.89 -11.36 -11.59
C LYS A 38 1.69 -11.52 -12.53
N LYS A 39 0.74 -12.41 -12.18
CA LYS A 39 -0.49 -12.62 -12.96
C LYS A 39 -1.35 -11.36 -13.00
N GLU A 40 -1.53 -10.70 -11.87
CA GLU A 40 -2.31 -9.46 -11.77
C GLU A 40 -1.66 -8.30 -12.53
N LYS A 41 -0.32 -8.19 -12.49
CA LYS A 41 0.42 -7.21 -13.28
C LYS A 41 0.19 -7.40 -14.78
N LEU A 42 0.27 -8.64 -15.27
CA LEU A 42 -0.01 -8.96 -16.67
C LEU A 42 -1.46 -8.65 -17.05
N ALA A 43 -2.42 -8.92 -16.15
CA ALA A 43 -3.83 -8.58 -16.36
C ALA A 43 -4.04 -7.06 -16.43
N LEU A 44 -3.37 -6.30 -15.55
CA LEU A 44 -3.42 -4.84 -15.53
C LEU A 44 -2.87 -4.26 -16.84
N ASP A 45 -1.73 -4.75 -17.32
CA ASP A 45 -1.10 -4.27 -18.54
C ASP A 45 -1.99 -4.53 -19.77
N LYS A 46 -2.56 -5.75 -19.86
CA LYS A 46 -3.55 -6.08 -20.90
C LYS A 46 -4.78 -5.19 -20.84
N SER A 47 -5.28 -4.91 -19.64
CA SER A 47 -6.43 -4.04 -19.42
C SER A 47 -6.16 -2.59 -19.86
N LYS A 48 -4.97 -2.06 -19.55
CA LYS A 48 -4.55 -0.71 -19.96
C LYS A 48 -4.45 -0.58 -21.47
N GLU A 49 -3.88 -1.57 -22.15
CA GLU A 49 -3.81 -1.57 -23.62
C GLU A 49 -5.21 -1.71 -24.26
N ALA A 50 -6.08 -2.55 -23.71
CA ALA A 50 -7.46 -2.67 -24.19
C ALA A 50 -8.22 -1.35 -24.06
N LEU A 51 -8.07 -0.63 -22.93
CA LEU A 51 -8.69 0.67 -22.71
C LEU A 51 -8.16 1.72 -23.68
N LYS A 52 -6.84 1.75 -23.92
CA LYS A 52 -6.21 2.65 -24.90
C LYS A 52 -6.73 2.41 -26.32
N SER A 53 -6.84 1.15 -26.72
CA SER A 53 -7.41 0.77 -28.02
C SER A 53 -8.88 1.20 -28.12
N SER A 54 -9.68 0.90 -27.10
CA SER A 54 -11.11 1.28 -27.03
C SER A 54 -11.30 2.81 -27.11
N ASN A 55 -10.49 3.59 -26.38
CA ASN A 55 -10.51 5.05 -26.45
C ASN A 55 -10.20 5.57 -27.87
N THR A 56 -9.23 4.94 -28.54
CA THR A 56 -8.85 5.29 -29.91
C THR A 56 -10.00 5.02 -30.89
N GLU A 57 -10.66 3.87 -30.77
CA GLU A 57 -11.80 3.50 -31.61
C GLU A 57 -13.00 4.42 -31.37
N LEU A 58 -13.33 4.69 -30.10
CA LEU A 58 -14.40 5.62 -29.74
C LEU A 58 -14.16 7.01 -30.35
N LYS A 59 -12.96 7.56 -30.21
CA LYS A 59 -12.61 8.86 -30.78
C LYS A 59 -12.73 8.89 -32.31
N LYS A 60 -12.32 7.80 -32.99
CA LYS A 60 -12.49 7.66 -34.43
C LYS A 60 -13.98 7.67 -34.83
N ALA A 61 -14.81 6.91 -34.13
CA ALA A 61 -16.25 6.85 -34.36
C ALA A 61 -16.93 8.20 -34.11
N GLU A 62 -16.59 8.90 -33.03
CA GLU A 62 -17.12 10.24 -32.72
C GLU A 62 -16.74 11.27 -33.79
N ASN A 63 -15.50 11.24 -34.28
CA ASN A 63 -15.06 12.12 -35.35
C ASN A 63 -15.78 11.83 -36.66
N GLN A 64 -15.99 10.54 -36.98
CA GLN A 64 -16.75 10.13 -38.15
C GLN A 64 -18.19 10.63 -38.07
N TYR A 65 -18.86 10.41 -36.94
CA TYR A 65 -20.21 10.89 -36.66
C TYR A 65 -20.35 12.41 -36.83
N LYS A 66 -19.39 13.19 -36.30
CA LYS A 66 -19.35 14.65 -36.47
C LYS A 66 -19.25 15.06 -37.95
N ARG A 67 -18.38 14.41 -38.73
CA ARG A 67 -18.23 14.68 -40.18
C ARG A 67 -19.49 14.33 -40.96
N THR A 68 -20.13 13.20 -40.66
CA THR A 68 -21.38 12.80 -41.29
C THR A 68 -22.49 13.80 -40.96
N ASN A 69 -22.55 14.28 -39.71
CA ASN A 69 -23.51 15.32 -39.33
C ASN A 69 -23.34 16.61 -40.15
N GLN A 70 -22.09 17.06 -40.34
CA GLN A 70 -21.81 18.24 -41.16
C GLN A 70 -22.25 18.02 -42.61
N ARG A 71 -21.84 16.89 -43.22
CA ARG A 71 -22.23 16.54 -44.60
C ARG A 71 -23.75 16.46 -44.76
N LYS A 72 -24.45 15.93 -43.76
CA LYS A 72 -25.92 15.87 -43.71
C LYS A 72 -26.52 17.28 -43.71
N GLN A 73 -26.01 18.19 -42.88
CA GLN A 73 -26.46 19.59 -42.84
C GLN A 73 -26.19 20.31 -44.17
N ASP A 74 -25.00 20.17 -44.74
CA ASP A 74 -24.65 20.77 -46.03
C ASP A 74 -25.56 20.23 -47.16
N ALA A 75 -25.81 18.91 -47.14
CA ALA A 75 -26.70 18.28 -48.12
C ALA A 75 -28.15 18.77 -48.00
N TYR A 76 -28.61 19.02 -46.78
CA TYR A 76 -29.93 19.61 -46.52
C TYR A 76 -30.03 21.05 -47.05
N GLN A 77 -29.02 21.89 -46.77
CA GLN A 77 -29.01 23.27 -47.27
C GLN A 77 -28.99 23.32 -48.80
N LYS A 78 -28.18 22.45 -49.43
CA LYS A 78 -28.16 22.36 -50.90
C LYS A 78 -29.49 21.89 -51.47
N LEU A 79 -30.17 20.95 -50.80
CA LEU A 79 -31.51 20.50 -51.20
C LEU A 79 -32.52 21.66 -51.15
N LYS A 80 -32.47 22.48 -50.10
CA LYS A 80 -33.33 23.67 -49.96
C LYS A 80 -33.12 24.64 -51.13
N GLN A 81 -31.86 24.98 -51.42
CA GLN A 81 -31.52 25.86 -52.54
C GLN A 81 -32.00 25.32 -53.90
N LEU A 82 -31.86 24.01 -54.14
CA LEU A 82 -32.31 23.39 -55.38
C LEU A 82 -33.84 23.40 -55.51
N ARG A 83 -34.58 23.18 -54.42
CA ARG A 83 -36.05 23.29 -54.41
C ARG A 83 -36.51 24.72 -54.70
N ASP A 84 -35.86 25.70 -54.07
CA ASP A 84 -36.18 27.11 -54.30
C ASP A 84 -35.90 27.51 -55.76
N ALA A 85 -34.77 27.05 -56.33
CA ALA A 85 -34.42 27.28 -57.73
C ALA A 85 -35.38 26.58 -58.71
N GLU A 86 -35.74 25.32 -58.43
CA GLU A 86 -36.74 24.57 -59.20
C GLU A 86 -38.09 25.30 -59.21
N GLN A 87 -38.54 25.80 -58.05
CA GLN A 87 -39.80 26.53 -57.95
C GLN A 87 -39.78 27.84 -58.73
N LYS A 88 -38.68 28.62 -58.64
CA LYS A 88 -38.51 29.85 -59.43
C LYS A 88 -38.52 29.55 -60.93
N LEU A 89 -37.87 28.46 -61.35
CA LEU A 89 -37.86 28.04 -62.75
C LEU A 89 -39.24 27.60 -63.24
N LYS A 90 -39.99 26.86 -62.42
CA LYS A 90 -41.40 26.48 -62.69
C LYS A 90 -42.31 27.69 -62.87
N ASN A 91 -42.04 28.77 -62.13
CA ASN A 91 -42.80 30.01 -62.21
C ASN A 91 -42.30 30.95 -63.34
N SER A 92 -41.30 30.57 -64.12
CA SER A 92 -40.78 31.37 -65.23
C SER A 92 -41.48 31.02 -66.54
N ASN A 93 -42.02 32.04 -67.22
CA ASN A 93 -42.69 31.89 -68.52
C ASN A 93 -41.72 31.54 -69.68
N GLN A 94 -40.41 31.47 -69.43
CA GLN A 94 -39.37 31.17 -70.42
C GLN A 94 -38.67 29.82 -70.20
N ALA A 95 -39.06 29.07 -69.16
CA ALA A 95 -38.43 27.79 -68.84
C ALA A 95 -38.85 26.69 -69.82
N THR A 96 -37.87 26.04 -70.45
CA THR A 96 -38.11 24.87 -71.31
C THR A 96 -38.38 23.62 -70.50
N THR A 97 -39.12 22.66 -71.09
CA THR A 97 -39.35 21.33 -70.49
C THR A 97 -38.05 20.63 -70.09
N ALA A 98 -36.99 20.77 -70.91
CA ALA A 98 -35.69 20.18 -70.62
C ALA A 98 -35.03 20.81 -69.38
N GLN A 99 -35.14 22.14 -69.20
CA GLN A 99 -34.63 22.82 -67.99
C GLN A 99 -35.41 22.41 -66.74
N LEU A 100 -36.74 22.32 -66.83
CA LEU A 100 -37.60 21.87 -65.73
C LEU A 100 -37.26 20.43 -65.31
N LYS A 101 -37.08 19.53 -66.29
CA LYS A 101 -36.67 18.14 -66.03
C LYS A 101 -35.33 18.07 -65.30
N ARG A 102 -34.30 18.79 -65.80
CA ARG A 102 -32.98 18.82 -65.16
C ARG A 102 -33.01 19.36 -63.73
N ALA A 103 -33.82 20.39 -63.47
CA ALA A 103 -33.98 20.93 -62.12
C ALA A 103 -34.64 19.91 -61.17
N SER A 104 -35.68 19.22 -61.63
CA SER A 104 -36.35 18.18 -60.86
C SER A 104 -35.43 16.98 -60.57
N ASP A 105 -34.69 16.51 -61.58
CA ASP A 105 -33.72 15.44 -61.43
C ASP A 105 -32.62 15.81 -60.40
N ALA A 106 -32.15 17.06 -60.41
CA ALA A 106 -31.18 17.55 -59.44
C ALA A 106 -31.74 17.56 -58.00
N VAL A 107 -33.00 17.99 -57.82
CA VAL A 107 -33.68 17.95 -56.51
C VAL A 107 -33.84 16.51 -56.04
N GLN A 108 -34.27 15.59 -56.91
CA GLN A 108 -34.45 14.18 -56.57
C GLN A 108 -33.13 13.53 -56.16
N LYS A 109 -32.06 13.74 -56.94
CA LYS A 109 -30.72 13.23 -56.64
C LYS A 109 -30.20 13.74 -55.30
N GLN A 110 -30.36 15.04 -55.03
CA GLN A 110 -29.91 15.63 -53.77
C GLN A 110 -30.76 15.17 -52.57
N SER A 111 -32.07 14.96 -52.77
CA SER A 111 -32.98 14.41 -51.76
C SER A 111 -32.55 13.01 -51.35
N ALA A 112 -32.25 12.14 -52.32
CA ALA A 112 -31.74 10.79 -52.07
C ALA A 112 -30.41 10.82 -51.28
N LYS A 113 -29.47 11.68 -51.67
CA LYS A 113 -28.18 11.86 -50.95
C LYS A 113 -28.39 12.31 -49.50
N HIS A 114 -29.27 13.28 -49.26
CA HIS A 114 -29.58 13.74 -47.91
C HIS A 114 -30.21 12.61 -47.07
N LYS A 115 -31.17 11.86 -47.63
CA LYS A 115 -31.80 10.72 -46.95
C LYS A 115 -30.78 9.64 -46.57
N ALA A 116 -29.84 9.32 -47.45
CA ALA A 116 -28.76 8.38 -47.16
C ALA A 116 -27.86 8.87 -46.00
N LEU A 117 -27.49 10.16 -45.99
CA LEU A 117 -26.68 10.75 -44.91
C LEU A 117 -27.42 10.79 -43.56
N VAL A 118 -28.73 11.01 -43.57
CA VAL A 118 -29.56 10.93 -42.35
C VAL A 118 -29.52 9.52 -41.76
N GLU A 119 -29.65 8.49 -42.60
CA GLU A 119 -29.62 7.11 -42.15
C GLU A 119 -28.23 6.71 -41.63
N GLN A 120 -27.18 7.04 -42.38
CA GLN A 120 -25.80 6.83 -41.94
C GLN A 120 -25.52 7.52 -40.60
N TYR A 121 -25.98 8.76 -40.41
CA TYR A 121 -25.84 9.47 -39.14
C TYR A 121 -26.50 8.74 -37.98
N LYS A 122 -27.70 8.18 -38.16
CA LYS A 122 -28.37 7.39 -37.11
C LYS A 122 -27.58 6.13 -36.76
N GLN A 123 -27.09 5.41 -37.76
CA GLN A 123 -26.31 4.19 -37.55
C GLN A 123 -24.99 4.47 -36.83
N GLU A 124 -24.26 5.51 -37.27
CA GLU A 124 -23.01 5.94 -36.62
C GLU A 124 -23.28 6.41 -35.18
N GLY A 125 -24.40 7.09 -34.92
CA GLY A 125 -24.80 7.50 -33.57
C GLY A 125 -25.03 6.31 -32.62
N ASN A 126 -25.73 5.28 -33.09
CA ASN A 126 -25.93 4.04 -32.34
C ASN A 126 -24.59 3.34 -32.06
N GLN A 127 -23.68 3.30 -33.04
CA GLN A 127 -22.35 2.72 -32.87
C GLN A 127 -21.52 3.49 -31.84
N VAL A 128 -21.53 4.83 -31.88
CA VAL A 128 -20.86 5.66 -30.87
C VAL A 128 -21.40 5.36 -29.47
N GLN A 129 -22.73 5.27 -29.31
CA GLN A 129 -23.32 4.96 -28.01
C GLN A 129 -22.91 3.58 -27.50
N LYS A 130 -22.89 2.56 -28.37
CA LYS A 130 -22.42 1.22 -28.03
C LYS A 130 -20.96 1.24 -27.58
N LEU A 131 -20.09 1.94 -28.31
CA LEU A 131 -18.67 2.07 -27.97
C LEU A 131 -18.45 2.79 -26.64
N LYS A 132 -19.25 3.81 -26.32
CA LYS A 132 -19.20 4.48 -25.01
C LYS A 132 -19.48 3.52 -23.86
N VAL A 133 -20.57 2.76 -23.95
CA VAL A 133 -20.93 1.77 -22.93
C VAL A 133 -19.83 0.70 -22.78
N GLN A 134 -19.27 0.22 -23.88
CA GLN A 134 -18.17 -0.74 -23.85
C GLN A 134 -16.90 -0.15 -23.21
N ASN A 135 -16.57 1.10 -23.54
CA ASN A 135 -15.43 1.82 -22.98
C ASN A 135 -15.59 2.05 -21.47
N ASP A 136 -16.77 2.48 -21.02
CA ASP A 136 -17.08 2.67 -19.59
C ASP A 136 -16.93 1.36 -18.80
N ASN A 137 -17.41 0.25 -19.37
CA ASN A 137 -17.28 -1.07 -18.75
C ASN A 137 -15.82 -1.52 -18.68
N LEU A 138 -15.03 -1.28 -19.73
CA LEU A 138 -13.59 -1.54 -19.74
C LEU A 138 -12.87 -0.67 -18.70
N SER A 139 -13.20 0.61 -18.58
CA SER A 139 -12.63 1.50 -17.57
C SER A 139 -12.90 0.98 -16.17
N LYS A 140 -14.16 0.65 -15.85
CA LYS A 140 -14.52 0.09 -14.54
C LYS A 140 -13.82 -1.24 -14.24
N SER A 141 -13.63 -2.09 -15.25
CA SER A 141 -12.88 -3.34 -15.11
C SER A 141 -11.40 -3.07 -14.85
N ASN A 142 -10.82 -2.09 -15.55
CA ASN A 142 -9.44 -1.67 -15.37
C ASN A 142 -9.20 -1.19 -13.93
N ASP A 143 -10.09 -0.36 -13.40
CA ASP A 143 -9.99 0.16 -12.02
C ASP A 143 -10.02 -0.97 -10.97
N LYS A 144 -10.86 -1.99 -11.19
CA LYS A 144 -10.93 -3.18 -10.32
C LYS A 144 -9.64 -3.99 -10.35
N ILE A 145 -9.05 -4.17 -11.55
CA ILE A 145 -7.79 -4.90 -11.72
C ILE A 145 -6.64 -4.10 -11.09
N GLU A 146 -6.59 -2.78 -11.27
CA GLU A 146 -5.60 -1.91 -10.66
C GLU A 146 -5.66 -1.94 -9.13
N SER A 147 -6.88 -1.90 -8.57
CA SER A 147 -7.08 -2.05 -7.12
C SER A 147 -6.63 -3.41 -6.60
N SER A 148 -6.92 -4.50 -7.32
CA SER A 148 -6.47 -5.85 -6.92
C SER A 148 -4.95 -5.95 -6.94
N TYR A 149 -4.32 -5.51 -8.03
CA TYR A 149 -2.87 -5.47 -8.16
C TYR A 149 -2.21 -4.66 -7.05
N ALA A 150 -2.74 -3.46 -6.74
CA ALA A 150 -2.21 -2.63 -5.66
C ALA A 150 -2.27 -3.34 -4.28
N LYS A 151 -3.38 -4.04 -4.00
CA LYS A 151 -3.56 -4.80 -2.75
C LYS A 151 -2.58 -5.98 -2.67
N THR A 152 -2.48 -6.79 -3.71
CA THR A 152 -1.57 -7.93 -3.74
C THR A 152 -0.11 -7.50 -3.67
N ASN A 153 0.27 -6.44 -4.39
CA ASN A 153 1.63 -5.89 -4.34
C ASN A 153 1.99 -5.34 -2.95
N THR A 154 1.05 -4.69 -2.26
CA THR A 154 1.24 -4.23 -0.88
C THR A 154 1.43 -5.42 0.06
N LYS A 155 0.59 -6.44 -0.05
CA LYS A 155 0.70 -7.66 0.76
C LYS A 155 2.02 -8.40 0.49
N LEU A 156 2.44 -8.48 -0.77
CA LEU A 156 3.71 -9.08 -1.17
C LEU A 156 4.90 -8.38 -0.48
N LYS A 157 4.98 -7.05 -0.54
CA LYS A 157 6.04 -6.27 0.12
C LYS A 157 6.06 -6.46 1.64
N GLN A 158 4.88 -6.55 2.26
CA GLN A 158 4.78 -6.80 3.70
C GLN A 158 5.30 -8.20 4.05
N THR A 159 4.87 -9.22 3.32
CA THR A 159 5.32 -10.61 3.52
C THR A 159 6.81 -10.76 3.21
N GLU A 160 7.35 -10.04 2.22
CA GLU A 160 8.77 -9.99 1.92
C GLU A 160 9.58 -9.45 3.10
N LYS A 161 9.12 -8.33 3.69
CA LYS A 161 9.75 -7.76 4.88
C LYS A 161 9.72 -8.74 6.05
N GLU A 162 8.57 -9.36 6.31
CA GLU A 162 8.42 -10.36 7.36
C GLU A 162 9.37 -11.55 7.15
N PHE A 163 9.43 -12.09 5.93
CA PHE A 163 10.34 -13.17 5.57
C PHE A 163 11.80 -12.79 5.83
N ASN A 164 12.21 -11.60 5.39
CA ASN A 164 13.57 -11.10 5.59
C ASN A 164 13.90 -10.88 7.08
N ASP A 165 12.98 -10.34 7.87
CA ASP A 165 13.16 -10.14 9.32
C ASP A 165 13.31 -11.47 10.07
N LEU A 166 12.49 -12.47 9.72
CA LEU A 166 12.58 -13.82 10.29
C LEU A 166 13.92 -14.48 9.90
N ASN A 167 14.31 -14.39 8.63
CA ASN A 167 15.56 -14.96 8.15
C ASN A 167 16.78 -14.29 8.80
N ASN A 168 16.75 -12.98 8.99
CA ASN A 168 17.79 -12.24 9.73
C ASN A 168 17.87 -12.67 11.19
N THR A 169 16.72 -12.89 11.85
CA THR A 169 16.67 -13.39 13.23
C THR A 169 17.31 -14.77 13.34
N ILE A 170 17.01 -15.68 12.40
CA ILE A 170 17.58 -17.02 12.34
C ILE A 170 19.08 -16.96 12.08
N LYS A 171 19.52 -16.20 11.07
CA LYS A 171 20.92 -16.08 10.66
C LYS A 171 21.81 -15.50 11.76
N ASN A 172 21.31 -14.51 12.49
CA ASN A 172 22.09 -13.81 13.52
C ASN A 172 21.92 -14.42 14.92
N HIS A 173 21.17 -15.50 15.07
CA HIS A 173 20.83 -16.07 16.37
C HIS A 173 22.07 -16.37 17.23
N SER A 174 23.05 -17.09 16.70
CA SER A 174 24.26 -17.47 17.45
C SER A 174 25.03 -16.26 17.96
N ALA A 175 25.15 -15.20 17.15
CA ALA A 175 25.82 -13.97 17.56
C ALA A 175 25.03 -13.21 18.65
N ASN A 176 23.70 -13.22 18.56
CA ASN A 176 22.83 -12.59 19.55
C ASN A 176 22.85 -13.34 20.90
N VAL A 177 22.85 -14.68 20.86
CA VAL A 177 22.99 -15.52 22.05
C VAL A 177 24.33 -15.25 22.73
N ALA A 178 25.44 -15.30 22.00
CA ALA A 178 26.76 -15.06 22.59
C ALA A 178 26.88 -13.68 23.26
N LYS A 179 26.29 -12.64 22.66
CA LYS A 179 26.21 -11.29 23.26
C LYS A 179 25.39 -11.26 24.54
N ALA A 180 24.22 -11.90 24.53
CA ALA A 180 23.34 -11.96 25.70
C ALA A 180 23.96 -12.79 26.84
N GLU A 181 24.59 -13.92 26.53
CA GLU A 181 25.34 -14.73 27.51
C GLU A 181 26.50 -13.95 28.13
N THR A 182 27.23 -13.17 27.34
CA THR A 182 28.30 -12.30 27.85
C THR A 182 27.75 -11.27 28.83
N ALA A 183 26.60 -10.65 28.53
CA ALA A 183 25.95 -9.69 29.42
C ALA A 183 25.50 -10.35 30.74
N VAL A 184 24.86 -11.52 30.67
CA VAL A 184 24.47 -12.30 31.86
C VAL A 184 25.69 -12.63 32.73
N ASN A 185 26.78 -13.10 32.13
CA ASN A 185 28.00 -13.44 32.85
C ASN A 185 28.64 -12.23 33.53
N LYS A 186 28.62 -11.05 32.88
CA LYS A 186 29.11 -9.80 33.47
C LYS A 186 28.30 -9.39 34.70
N GLU A 187 26.98 -9.44 34.61
CA GLU A 187 26.10 -9.13 35.74
C GLU A 187 26.24 -10.16 36.87
N LYS A 188 26.42 -11.44 36.54
CA LYS A 188 26.70 -12.49 37.52
C LYS A 188 28.01 -12.22 38.29
N ALA A 189 29.05 -11.81 37.58
CA ALA A 189 30.32 -11.45 38.20
C ALA A 189 30.18 -10.22 39.11
N ALA A 190 29.39 -9.21 38.70
CA ALA A 190 29.09 -8.05 39.52
C ALA A 190 28.34 -8.43 40.81
N LEU A 191 27.35 -9.31 40.73
CA LEU A 191 26.62 -9.83 41.88
C LEU A 191 27.54 -10.58 42.86
N ASN A 192 28.39 -11.48 42.36
CA ASN A 192 29.33 -12.22 43.21
C ASN A 192 30.30 -11.29 43.94
N ASN A 193 30.76 -10.21 43.30
CA ASN A 193 31.62 -9.22 43.92
C ASN A 193 30.89 -8.39 44.98
N LEU A 194 29.61 -8.06 44.74
CA LEU A 194 28.76 -7.39 45.72
C LEU A 194 28.53 -8.28 46.95
N GLU A 195 28.23 -9.56 46.75
CA GLU A 195 28.06 -10.55 47.83
C GLU A 195 29.30 -10.63 48.72
N ARG A 196 30.50 -10.78 48.13
CA ARG A 196 31.77 -10.76 48.89
C ARG A 196 31.99 -9.45 49.66
N SER A 197 31.57 -8.32 49.09
CA SER A 197 31.71 -7.01 49.75
C SER A 197 30.76 -6.90 50.95
N ILE A 198 29.54 -7.42 50.82
CA ILE A 198 28.55 -7.49 51.91
C ILE A 198 29.07 -8.41 53.02
N ASP A 199 29.59 -9.60 52.69
CA ASP A 199 30.13 -10.54 53.66
C ASP A 199 31.28 -9.92 54.47
N LYS A 200 32.19 -9.22 53.77
CA LYS A 200 33.28 -8.48 54.40
C LYS A 200 32.75 -7.40 55.35
N ALA A 201 31.84 -6.54 54.87
CA ALA A 201 31.25 -5.49 55.70
C ALA A 201 30.49 -6.06 56.91
N SER A 202 29.79 -7.18 56.75
CA SER A 202 29.11 -7.87 57.84
C SER A 202 30.09 -8.39 58.89
N SER A 203 31.21 -8.96 58.47
CA SER A 203 32.28 -9.40 59.38
C SER A 203 32.93 -8.24 60.13
N GLU A 204 33.22 -7.14 59.43
CA GLU A 204 33.76 -5.92 60.03
C GLU A 204 32.79 -5.33 61.05
N MET A 205 31.49 -5.26 60.73
CA MET A 205 30.46 -4.76 61.64
C MET A 205 30.28 -5.64 62.89
N LYS A 206 30.36 -6.97 62.74
CA LYS A 206 30.37 -7.90 63.90
C LYS A 206 31.57 -7.63 64.81
N THR A 207 32.74 -7.40 64.24
CA THR A 207 33.97 -7.09 64.97
C THR A 207 33.84 -5.77 65.70
N PHE A 208 33.40 -4.72 64.99
CA PHE A 208 33.15 -3.40 65.57
C PHE A 208 32.14 -3.45 66.73
N ASN A 209 31.02 -4.16 66.58
CA ASN A 209 30.02 -4.30 67.64
C ASN A 209 30.60 -4.98 68.89
N LYS A 210 31.45 -6.00 68.70
CA LYS A 210 32.16 -6.67 69.81
C LYS A 210 33.09 -5.70 70.53
N GLU A 211 33.84 -4.90 69.80
CA GLU A 211 34.72 -3.86 70.36
C GLU A 211 33.94 -2.81 71.14
N GLN A 212 32.79 -2.34 70.61
CA GLN A 212 31.90 -1.41 71.31
C GLN A 212 31.36 -1.97 72.62
N MET A 213 30.93 -3.25 72.65
CA MET A 213 30.49 -3.90 73.90
C MET A 213 31.61 -3.96 74.95
N ILE A 214 32.83 -4.28 74.53
CA ILE A 214 34.00 -4.32 75.42
C ILE A 214 34.27 -2.92 75.98
N ALA A 215 34.28 -1.90 75.11
CA ALA A 215 34.46 -0.51 75.51
C ALA A 215 33.37 -0.05 76.49
N GLN A 216 32.09 -0.30 76.20
CA GLN A 216 30.97 0.01 77.09
C GLN A 216 31.09 -0.71 78.45
N SER A 217 31.54 -1.97 78.48
CA SER A 217 31.80 -2.69 79.73
C SER A 217 32.94 -2.05 80.53
N HIS A 218 34.02 -1.63 79.87
CA HIS A 218 35.13 -0.92 80.51
C HIS A 218 34.69 0.44 81.07
N PHE A 219 33.96 1.25 80.30
CA PHE A 219 33.43 2.53 80.78
C PHE A 219 32.39 2.36 81.90
N GLY A 220 31.53 1.34 81.82
CA GLY A 220 30.58 1.02 82.88
C GLY A 220 31.25 0.63 84.19
N LYS A 221 32.37 -0.13 84.14
CA LYS A 221 33.20 -0.45 85.32
C LYS A 221 33.88 0.78 85.92
N LEU A 222 34.42 1.67 85.09
CA LEU A 222 35.01 2.93 85.55
C LEU A 222 33.96 3.87 86.17
N ALA A 223 32.77 3.96 85.58
CA ALA A 223 31.67 4.77 86.11
C ALA A 223 31.12 4.21 87.43
N SER A 224 31.02 2.88 87.57
CA SER A 224 30.61 2.26 88.85
C SER A 224 31.69 2.36 89.92
N GLN A 225 32.98 2.34 89.57
CA GLN A 225 34.06 2.68 90.53
C GLN A 225 34.02 4.15 90.96
N ALA A 226 33.63 5.07 90.08
CA ALA A 226 33.45 6.49 90.42
C ALA A 226 32.21 6.77 91.30
N VAL A 227 31.20 5.89 91.31
CA VAL A 227 30.00 6.00 92.17
C VAL A 227 30.21 5.35 93.55
N VAL A 228 31.21 4.47 93.71
CA VAL A 228 31.48 3.72 94.97
C VAL A 228 32.74 4.24 95.69
N GLY A 229 33.06 5.53 95.60
CA GLY A 229 34.13 6.11 96.41
C GLY A 229 34.01 7.63 96.64
N PRO A 230 34.02 8.12 97.89
CA PRO A 230 33.49 7.53 99.12
C PRO A 230 32.38 8.40 99.76
N LYS A 231 31.40 7.73 100.38
CA LYS A 231 30.73 8.26 101.58
C LYS A 231 31.75 8.29 102.71
N ASP A 232 31.86 9.44 103.34
CA ASP A 232 32.29 9.78 104.71
C ASP A 232 33.46 9.02 105.35
N SER A 233 34.43 9.78 105.87
CA SER A 233 34.60 9.96 107.34
C SER A 233 36.05 10.32 107.69
N ALA A 234 36.28 11.58 108.07
CA ALA A 234 37.02 12.02 109.26
C ALA A 234 36.96 13.56 109.34
#